data_AF-A0A7M1AT70-F1
#
_entry.id   AF-A0A7M1AT70-F1
#
_cell.length_a   1.000
_cell.length_b   1.000
_cell.length_c   1.000
_cell.angle_alpha   90.00
_cell.angle_beta   90.00
_cell.angle_gamma   90.00
#
_symmetry.space_group_name_H-M   'P 1'
#
loop_
_entity.id
_entity.type
_entity.pdbx_description
1 polymer ?
#
loop_
_entity_poly.entity_id
_entity_poly.type
_entity_poly.pdbx_seq_one_letter_code
_entity_poly.pdbx_strand_id
1 'polypeptide(L)'
;MLDFAQWSLDAIREEGGALSWLEEHRFEWSKTTAFALEQILNGKTVILITDQKRKWLERYIIDAINSIDIDRPLIPIVTIDSLYTHYNNINGGEMIDMVDDLISLSYKNDHFFWYIGKGDDKRSDIAKRKDNSYFWTFDEDFNNAFTLKSYDPLLDIKLLQLYRLFDASLNATMFGEVDAAS
;
A
#
# COMPACT_ATOMS: atom_id res chain seq x y z
N MET A 1 -6.55 12.71 -41.98
CA MET A 1 -5.55 12.27 -40.99
C MET A 1 -5.46 13.41 -39.98
N LEU A 2 -5.74 13.17 -38.69
CA LEU A 2 -5.65 14.24 -37.69
C LEU A 2 -4.20 14.72 -37.62
N ASP A 3 -3.99 16.04 -37.51
CA ASP A 3 -2.68 16.58 -37.20
C ASP A 3 -2.26 16.11 -35.81
N PHE A 4 -1.03 15.59 -35.70
CA PHE A 4 -0.54 14.99 -34.45
C PHE A 4 -0.45 16.02 -33.32
N ALA A 5 -0.05 17.26 -33.62
CA ALA A 5 0.04 18.30 -32.59
C ALA A 5 -1.34 18.70 -32.06
N GLN A 6 -2.34 18.81 -32.93
CA GLN A 6 -3.71 19.07 -32.52
C GLN A 6 -4.28 17.93 -31.66
N TRP A 7 -4.09 16.67 -32.07
CA TRP A 7 -4.52 15.51 -31.27
C TRP A 7 -3.84 15.48 -29.89
N SER A 8 -2.53 15.72 -29.82
CA SER A 8 -1.81 15.76 -28.54
C SER A 8 -2.30 16.87 -27.62
N LEU A 9 -2.59 18.07 -28.15
CA LEU A 9 -3.11 19.17 -27.34
C LEU A 9 -4.48 18.84 -26.74
N ASP A 10 -5.35 18.21 -27.52
CA ASP A 10 -6.67 17.81 -27.07
C ASP A 10 -6.58 16.68 -26.02
N ALA A 11 -5.69 15.69 -26.23
CA ALA A 11 -5.43 14.63 -25.26
C ALA A 11 -4.89 15.17 -23.91
N ILE A 12 -3.98 16.14 -23.93
CA ILE A 12 -3.44 16.76 -22.70
C ILE A 12 -4.53 17.48 -21.90
N ARG A 13 -5.50 18.10 -22.58
CA ARG A 13 -6.59 18.85 -21.94
C ARG A 13 -7.62 17.94 -21.27
N GLU A 14 -7.81 16.73 -21.77
CA GLU A 14 -8.77 15.76 -21.22
C GLU A 14 -8.28 15.09 -19.92
N GLU A 15 -6.97 15.10 -19.62
CA GLU A 15 -6.37 14.38 -18.47
C GLU A 15 -6.61 15.06 -17.09
N GLY A 16 -7.22 16.25 -17.04
CA GLY A 16 -7.26 17.16 -15.88
C GLY A 16 -8.21 16.83 -14.71
N GLY A 17 -8.28 15.57 -14.26
CA GLY A 17 -9.13 15.15 -13.13
C GLY A 17 -8.38 15.00 -11.80
N ALA A 18 -8.53 15.95 -10.88
CA ALA A 18 -7.92 15.92 -9.54
C ALA A 18 -8.85 15.26 -8.50
N LEU A 19 -8.36 14.21 -7.82
CA LEU A 19 -8.76 13.61 -6.53
C LEU A 19 -10.26 13.38 -6.19
N SER A 20 -11.21 13.76 -7.04
CA SER A 20 -12.65 13.61 -6.80
C SER A 20 -13.05 12.17 -6.53
N TRP A 21 -12.37 11.22 -7.17
CA TRP A 21 -12.58 9.79 -6.94
C TRP A 21 -12.30 9.38 -5.49
N LEU A 22 -11.36 10.03 -4.80
CA LEU A 22 -10.98 9.66 -3.43
C LEU A 22 -11.98 10.19 -2.40
N GLU A 23 -12.67 11.29 -2.72
CA GLU A 23 -13.72 11.86 -1.86
C GLU A 23 -14.88 10.89 -1.63
N GLU A 24 -15.21 10.10 -2.66
CA GLU A 24 -16.24 9.05 -2.59
C GLU A 24 -15.83 7.90 -1.65
N HIS A 25 -14.53 7.59 -1.58
CA HIS A 25 -13.98 6.50 -0.76
C HIS A 25 -13.42 6.95 0.61
N ARG A 26 -13.66 8.21 1.02
CA ARG A 26 -13.02 8.81 2.20
C ARG A 26 -13.22 8.04 3.52
N PHE A 27 -14.38 7.40 3.72
CA PHE A 27 -14.68 6.67 4.97
C PHE A 27 -13.95 5.33 5.05
N GLU A 28 -13.85 4.62 3.93
CA GLU A 28 -13.09 3.37 3.82
C GLU A 28 -11.59 3.66 3.99
N TRP A 29 -11.11 4.70 3.29
CA TRP A 29 -9.75 5.21 3.43
C TRP A 29 -9.41 5.56 4.89
N SER A 30 -10.21 6.42 5.52
CA SER A 30 -9.89 6.95 6.85
C SER A 30 -9.83 5.82 7.88
N LYS A 31 -10.80 4.91 7.87
CA LYS A 31 -10.85 3.79 8.83
C LYS A 31 -9.64 2.87 8.71
N THR A 32 -9.34 2.43 7.49
CA THR A 32 -8.28 1.43 7.25
C THR A 32 -6.90 2.04 7.44
N THR A 33 -6.71 3.28 6.99
CA THR A 33 -5.43 3.98 7.08
C THR A 33 -5.14 4.42 8.50
N ALA A 34 -6.14 4.91 9.26
CA ALA A 34 -5.96 5.27 10.67
C ALA A 34 -5.43 4.08 11.48
N PHE A 35 -5.99 2.88 11.29
CA PHE A 35 -5.51 1.67 11.94
C PHE A 35 -4.06 1.31 11.54
N ALA A 36 -3.69 1.48 10.27
CA ALA A 36 -2.30 1.27 9.84
C ALA A 36 -1.32 2.29 10.44
N LEU A 37 -1.74 3.57 10.52
CA LEU A 37 -0.95 4.64 11.12
C LEU A 37 -0.74 4.42 12.62
N GLU A 38 -1.78 4.01 13.35
CA GLU A 38 -1.69 3.64 14.76
C GLU A 38 -0.65 2.53 14.98
N GLN A 39 -0.65 1.50 14.13
CA GLN A 39 0.34 0.43 14.20
C GLN A 39 1.77 0.92 13.97
N ILE A 40 1.98 1.83 13.01
CA ILE A 40 3.28 2.46 12.74
C ILE A 40 3.74 3.31 13.93
N LEU A 41 2.85 4.12 14.51
CA LEU A 41 3.15 4.95 15.67
C LEU A 41 3.48 4.14 16.93
N ASN A 42 2.87 2.96 17.06
CA ASN A 42 3.21 1.98 18.10
C ASN A 42 4.53 1.24 17.82
N GLY A 43 5.26 1.60 16.76
CA GLY A 43 6.58 1.06 16.46
C GLY A 43 6.58 -0.28 15.75
N LYS A 44 5.44 -0.77 15.25
CA LYS A 44 5.39 -2.02 14.49
C LYS A 44 6.10 -1.87 13.15
N THR A 45 6.81 -2.92 12.74
CA THR A 45 7.47 -2.99 11.44
C THR A 45 6.45 -3.28 10.34
N VAL A 46 6.50 -2.51 9.25
CA VAL A 46 5.68 -2.74 8.06
C VAL A 46 6.39 -3.73 7.14
N ILE A 47 5.73 -4.84 6.82
CA ILE A 47 6.20 -5.79 5.82
C ILE A 47 5.42 -5.57 4.54
N LEU A 48 6.04 -4.91 3.56
CA LEU A 48 5.42 -4.56 2.29
C LEU A 48 5.43 -5.77 1.33
N ILE A 49 4.26 -6.08 0.79
CA ILE A 49 4.03 -7.15 -0.19
C ILE A 49 3.28 -6.56 -1.37
N THR A 50 3.72 -6.84 -2.59
CA THR A 50 2.94 -6.50 -3.78
C THR A 50 2.74 -7.69 -4.70
N ASP A 51 1.69 -7.60 -5.51
CA ASP A 51 1.62 -8.44 -6.70
C ASP A 51 2.73 -8.07 -7.71
N GLN A 52 2.89 -8.89 -8.76
CA GLN A 52 3.99 -8.70 -9.70
C GLN A 52 3.88 -7.38 -10.48
N LYS A 53 2.66 -6.98 -10.83
CA LYS A 53 2.42 -5.79 -11.64
C LYS A 53 2.70 -4.52 -10.85
N ARG A 54 2.55 -4.54 -9.52
CA ARG A 54 2.76 -3.38 -8.63
C ARG A 54 4.15 -3.31 -8.01
N LYS A 55 5.12 -4.11 -8.50
CA LYS A 55 6.50 -4.04 -8.01
C LYS A 55 7.19 -2.70 -8.23
N TRP A 56 6.80 -1.95 -9.26
CA TRP A 56 7.27 -0.60 -9.45
C TRP A 56 6.86 0.33 -8.29
N LEU A 57 5.65 0.13 -7.75
CA LEU A 57 5.10 0.93 -6.67
C LEU A 57 5.77 0.56 -5.33
N GLU A 58 6.06 -0.72 -5.11
CA GLU A 58 6.87 -1.15 -3.96
C GLU A 58 8.19 -0.38 -3.90
N ARG A 59 8.91 -0.34 -5.03
CA ARG A 59 10.18 0.37 -5.11
C ARG A 59 10.00 1.86 -4.84
N TYR A 60 8.97 2.46 -5.43
CA TYR A 60 8.65 3.87 -5.21
C TYR A 60 8.37 4.16 -3.74
N ILE A 61 7.56 3.35 -3.05
CA ILE A 61 7.22 3.52 -1.63
C ILE A 61 8.47 3.45 -0.75
N ILE A 62 9.33 2.44 -0.97
CA ILE A 62 10.55 2.25 -0.18
C ILE A 62 11.52 3.43 -0.35
N ASP A 63 11.69 3.91 -1.58
CA ASP A 63 12.58 5.04 -1.86
C ASP A 63 12.00 6.37 -1.34
N ALA A 64 10.69 6.53 -1.34
CA ALA A 64 10.02 7.77 -0.95
C ALA A 64 9.83 7.89 0.57
N ILE A 65 9.39 6.84 1.27
CA ILE A 65 8.91 6.91 2.66
C ILE A 65 10.00 7.32 3.66
N ASN A 66 11.25 6.98 3.35
CA ASN A 66 12.44 7.29 4.12
C ASN A 66 13.45 8.09 3.28
N SER A 67 12.97 8.95 2.38
CA SER A 67 13.84 9.80 1.57
C SER A 67 14.65 10.78 2.42
N ILE A 68 15.79 11.23 1.87
CA ILE A 68 16.77 12.05 2.59
C ILE A 68 16.21 13.42 2.98
N ASP A 69 15.26 13.93 2.21
CA ASP A 69 14.68 15.27 2.40
C ASP A 69 13.51 15.30 3.40
N ILE A 70 13.15 14.16 3.99
CA ILE A 70 12.05 14.05 4.96
C ILE A 70 12.53 14.42 6.37
N ASP A 71 11.79 15.34 7.02
CA ASP A 71 12.07 15.83 8.38
C ASP A 71 11.28 15.07 9.46
N ARG A 72 11.14 13.74 9.33
CA ARG A 72 10.45 12.88 10.31
C ARG A 72 11.31 11.66 10.68
N PRO A 73 11.03 10.97 11.79
CA PRO A 73 11.72 9.72 12.13
C PRO A 73 11.61 8.67 11.03
N LEU A 74 12.64 7.83 10.90
CA LEU A 74 12.63 6.73 9.94
C LEU A 74 11.51 5.73 10.27
N ILE A 75 10.77 5.36 9.25
CA ILE A 75 9.68 4.39 9.34
C ILE A 75 10.27 2.98 9.20
N PRO A 76 9.99 2.06 10.15
CA PRO A 76 10.43 0.67 10.04
C PRO A 76 9.60 -0.03 8.96
N ILE A 77 10.09 -0.04 7.72
CA ILE A 77 9.47 -0.69 6.57
C ILE A 77 10.49 -1.55 5.81
N VAL A 78 10.10 -2.76 5.45
CA VAL A 78 10.90 -3.70 4.64
C VAL A 78 10.02 -4.39 3.62
N THR A 79 10.61 -4.87 2.52
CA THR A 79 9.87 -5.68 1.53
C THR A 79 9.99 -7.16 1.82
N ILE A 80 8.98 -7.95 1.45
CA ILE A 80 9.01 -9.41 1.61
C ILE A 80 10.17 -10.07 0.87
N ASP A 81 10.60 -9.51 -0.27
CA ASP A 81 11.70 -10.04 -1.06
C ASP A 81 13.03 -9.99 -0.29
N SER A 82 13.17 -9.02 0.63
CA SER A 82 14.34 -8.89 1.49
C SER A 82 14.40 -9.95 2.60
N LEU A 83 13.25 -10.52 2.97
CA LEU A 83 13.13 -11.53 4.02
C LEU A 83 13.17 -12.94 3.46
N TYR A 84 12.51 -13.15 2.32
CA TYR A 84 12.44 -14.44 1.66
C TYR A 84 12.34 -14.29 0.14
N THR A 85 13.45 -14.48 -0.56
CA THR A 85 13.55 -14.28 -2.02
C THR A 85 12.65 -15.18 -2.86
N HIS A 86 12.20 -16.32 -2.32
CA HIS A 86 11.35 -17.30 -3.00
C HIS A 86 9.87 -17.16 -2.65
N TYR A 87 9.43 -16.04 -2.07
CA TYR A 87 8.04 -15.83 -1.65
C TYR A 87 7.01 -16.00 -2.78
N ASN A 88 7.42 -15.77 -4.04
CA ASN A 88 6.58 -16.02 -5.22
C ASN A 88 6.17 -17.49 -5.40
N ASN A 89 6.91 -18.43 -4.80
CA ASN A 89 6.65 -19.85 -4.88
C ASN A 89 5.83 -20.37 -3.70
N ILE A 90 5.49 -19.50 -2.73
CA ILE A 90 4.67 -19.88 -1.57
C ILE A 90 3.32 -20.38 -2.08
N ASN A 91 3.00 -21.60 -1.70
CA ASN A 91 1.74 -22.24 -2.01
C ASN A 91 1.32 -23.14 -0.84
N GLY A 92 0.00 -23.21 -0.61
CA GLY A 92 -0.55 -23.98 0.50
C GLY A 92 -0.35 -23.34 1.88
N GLY A 93 -1.15 -23.77 2.85
CA GLY A 93 -1.16 -23.19 4.20
C GLY A 93 0.16 -23.36 4.94
N GLU A 94 0.75 -24.56 4.91
CA GLU A 94 1.97 -24.88 5.68
C GLU A 94 3.15 -23.98 5.32
N MET A 95 3.36 -23.68 4.03
CA MET A 95 4.46 -22.82 3.60
C MET A 95 4.22 -21.36 3.97
N ILE A 96 2.96 -20.90 3.95
CA ILE A 96 2.60 -19.57 4.44
C ILE A 96 2.87 -19.50 5.95
N ASP A 97 2.47 -20.51 6.71
CA ASP A 97 2.65 -20.55 8.17
C ASP A 97 4.15 -20.54 8.52
N MET A 98 5.00 -21.27 7.79
CA MET A 98 6.46 -21.22 7.99
C MET A 98 7.07 -19.82 7.72
N VAL A 99 6.54 -19.11 6.73
CA VAL A 99 7.00 -17.75 6.41
C VAL A 99 6.50 -16.76 7.45
N ASP A 100 5.26 -16.91 7.92
CA ASP A 100 4.73 -16.12 9.03
C ASP A 100 5.52 -16.33 10.32
N ASP A 101 5.88 -17.58 10.64
CA ASP A 101 6.72 -17.93 11.79
C ASP A 101 8.10 -17.26 11.70
N LEU A 102 8.75 -17.32 10.53
CA LEU A 102 10.04 -16.66 10.29
C LEU A 102 9.96 -15.15 10.57
N ILE A 103 8.94 -14.49 10.03
CA ILE A 103 8.75 -13.04 10.18
C ILE A 103 8.39 -12.71 11.64
N SER A 104 7.49 -13.47 12.25
CA SER A 104 7.05 -13.31 13.63
C SER A 104 8.22 -13.47 14.62
N LEU A 105 9.12 -14.43 14.40
CA LEU A 105 10.34 -14.59 15.19
C LEU A 105 11.33 -13.44 14.99
N SER A 106 11.49 -12.99 13.75
CA SER A 106 12.43 -11.91 13.39
C SER A 106 12.04 -10.58 14.01
N TYR A 107 10.74 -10.29 14.07
CA TYR A 107 10.18 -9.02 14.56
C TYR A 107 9.44 -9.14 15.89
N LYS A 108 9.57 -10.26 16.61
CA LYS A 108 8.92 -10.51 17.92
C LYS A 108 7.40 -10.26 17.95
N ASN A 109 6.71 -10.57 16.84
CA ASN A 109 5.30 -10.25 16.61
C ASN A 109 4.94 -8.76 16.49
N ASP A 110 5.92 -7.85 16.52
CA ASP A 110 5.74 -6.41 16.34
C ASP A 110 5.84 -6.02 14.87
N HIS A 111 4.99 -6.63 14.04
CA HIS A 111 4.87 -6.33 12.62
C HIS A 111 3.43 -6.42 12.14
N PHE A 112 3.18 -5.88 10.95
CA PHE A 112 1.98 -6.11 10.18
C PHE A 112 2.30 -6.09 8.69
N PHE A 113 1.45 -6.73 7.89
CA PHE A 113 1.62 -6.72 6.44
C PHE A 113 0.91 -5.53 5.82
N TRP A 114 1.58 -4.89 4.86
CA TRP A 114 0.92 -3.98 3.93
C TRP A 114 0.93 -4.63 2.55
N TYR A 115 -0.24 -5.04 2.08
CA TYR A 115 -0.39 -5.67 0.77
C TYR A 115 -0.94 -4.70 -0.27
N ILE A 116 -0.33 -4.65 -1.46
CA ILE A 116 -0.81 -3.86 -2.60
C ILE A 116 -0.88 -4.74 -3.85
N GLY A 117 -2.07 -5.07 -4.31
CA GLY A 117 -2.18 -6.06 -5.38
C GLY A 117 -3.59 -6.56 -5.63
N LYS A 118 -3.72 -7.55 -6.50
CA LYS A 118 -5.01 -8.20 -6.74
C LYS A 118 -5.37 -9.05 -5.52
N GLY A 119 -6.63 -9.11 -5.17
CA GLY A 119 -7.08 -9.97 -4.08
C GLY A 119 -6.82 -11.46 -4.35
N ASP A 120 -6.88 -11.89 -5.61
CA ASP A 120 -6.69 -13.29 -6.02
C ASP A 120 -5.23 -13.68 -6.26
N ASP A 121 -4.27 -12.79 -6.00
CA ASP A 121 -2.84 -13.13 -6.11
C ASP A 121 -2.40 -13.98 -4.89
N LYS A 122 -1.63 -15.03 -5.15
CA LYS A 122 -1.13 -15.96 -4.11
C LYS A 122 -0.33 -15.27 -3.01
N ARG A 123 0.33 -14.15 -3.30
CA ARG A 123 1.11 -13.40 -2.30
C ARG A 123 0.20 -12.68 -1.31
N SER A 124 -1.04 -12.39 -1.71
CA SER A 124 -2.04 -11.80 -0.81
C SER A 124 -2.36 -12.75 0.34
N ASP A 125 -2.30 -14.07 0.11
CA ASP A 125 -2.60 -15.08 1.12
C ASP A 125 -1.68 -14.99 2.33
N ILE A 126 -0.44 -14.49 2.15
CA ILE A 126 0.51 -14.24 3.23
C ILE A 126 -0.04 -13.14 4.15
N ALA A 127 -0.45 -12.00 3.58
CA ALA A 127 -1.00 -10.89 4.34
C ALA A 127 -2.37 -11.22 4.95
N LYS A 128 -3.20 -12.00 4.25
CA LYS A 128 -4.53 -12.45 4.71
C LYS A 128 -4.47 -13.35 5.95
N ARG A 129 -3.29 -13.87 6.36
CA ARG A 129 -3.14 -14.63 7.62
C ARG A 129 -3.21 -13.79 8.89
N LYS A 130 -3.03 -12.48 8.78
CA LYS A 130 -3.05 -11.56 9.93
C LYS A 130 -4.23 -10.61 9.80
N ASP A 131 -5.10 -10.59 10.80
CA ASP A 131 -6.27 -9.70 10.84
C ASP A 131 -5.89 -8.21 10.93
N ASN A 132 -4.70 -7.92 11.42
CA ASN A 132 -4.17 -6.56 11.55
C ASN A 132 -3.40 -6.07 10.32
N SER A 133 -3.42 -6.82 9.22
CA SER A 133 -2.84 -6.39 7.95
C SER A 133 -3.58 -5.20 7.35
N TYR A 134 -2.85 -4.37 6.61
CA TYR A 134 -3.37 -3.26 5.84
C TYR A 134 -3.34 -3.61 4.35
N PHE A 135 -4.44 -3.36 3.64
CA PHE A 135 -4.56 -3.80 2.25
C PHE A 135 -5.01 -2.68 1.32
N TRP A 136 -4.32 -2.56 0.20
CA TRP A 136 -4.80 -1.94 -1.03
C TRP A 136 -5.07 -3.06 -2.03
N THR A 137 -6.28 -3.62 -1.97
CA THR A 137 -6.69 -4.78 -2.79
C THR A 137 -7.42 -4.34 -4.03
N PHE A 138 -7.32 -5.13 -5.11
CA PHE A 138 -8.13 -4.91 -6.30
C PHE A 138 -9.09 -6.05 -6.54
N ASP A 139 -10.31 -5.69 -6.96
CA ASP A 139 -11.39 -6.59 -7.40
C ASP A 139 -11.90 -7.60 -6.36
N GLU A 140 -11.47 -7.50 -5.11
CA GLU A 140 -11.92 -8.34 -3.99
C GLU A 140 -12.10 -7.47 -2.74
N ASP A 141 -13.30 -7.52 -2.16
CA ASP A 141 -13.60 -6.85 -0.90
C ASP A 141 -13.06 -7.69 0.26
N PHE A 142 -12.23 -7.07 1.09
CA PHE A 142 -11.67 -7.69 2.29
C PHE A 142 -11.87 -6.78 3.49
N ASN A 143 -12.02 -7.35 4.69
CA ASN A 143 -12.12 -6.54 5.91
C ASN A 143 -10.81 -5.77 6.11
N ASN A 144 -10.92 -4.48 6.43
CA ASN A 144 -9.77 -3.57 6.57
C ASN A 144 -8.95 -3.35 5.27
N ALA A 145 -9.56 -3.56 4.11
CA ALA A 145 -8.98 -3.19 2.82
C ALA A 145 -9.52 -1.86 2.30
N PHE A 146 -8.69 -1.18 1.53
CA PHE A 146 -9.08 -0.14 0.60
C PHE A 146 -9.13 -0.74 -0.81
N THR A 147 -10.32 -0.85 -1.38
CA THR A 147 -10.55 -1.62 -2.61
C THR A 147 -10.59 -0.74 -3.85
N LEU A 148 -9.76 -1.05 -4.85
CA LEU A 148 -9.74 -0.40 -6.16
C LEU A 148 -10.12 -1.39 -7.28
N LYS A 149 -10.35 -0.87 -8.47
CA LYS A 149 -10.66 -1.68 -9.66
C LYS A 149 -9.39 -1.89 -10.47
N SER A 150 -8.99 -3.15 -10.73
CA SER A 150 -7.74 -3.41 -11.46
C SER A 150 -7.82 -3.03 -12.95
N TYR A 151 -9.03 -2.85 -13.46
CA TYR A 151 -9.32 -2.44 -14.85
C TYR A 151 -9.49 -0.93 -15.01
N ASP A 152 -9.31 -0.14 -13.94
CA ASP A 152 -9.34 1.32 -14.05
C ASP A 152 -8.12 1.81 -14.84
N PRO A 153 -8.30 2.53 -15.97
CA PRO A 153 -7.19 3.02 -16.77
C PRO A 153 -6.30 4.03 -16.03
N LEU A 154 -6.81 4.67 -14.97
CA LEU A 154 -6.07 5.63 -14.14
C LEU A 154 -5.50 5.00 -12.87
N LEU A 155 -5.55 3.67 -12.72
CA LEU A 155 -5.16 2.97 -11.49
C LEU A 155 -3.76 3.36 -10.99
N ASP A 156 -2.76 3.41 -11.87
CA ASP A 156 -1.38 3.73 -11.47
C ASP A 156 -1.27 5.16 -10.93
N ILE A 157 -1.99 6.11 -11.54
CA ILE A 157 -2.08 7.51 -11.07
C ILE A 157 -2.79 7.55 -9.72
N LYS A 158 -3.88 6.81 -9.56
CA LYS A 158 -4.63 6.71 -8.31
C LYS A 158 -3.76 6.14 -7.19
N LEU A 159 -2.93 5.13 -7.46
CA LEU A 159 -2.01 4.55 -6.47
C LEU A 159 -0.94 5.56 -6.02
N LEU A 160 -0.39 6.34 -6.96
CA LEU A 160 0.55 7.42 -6.62
C LEU A 160 -0.12 8.51 -5.77
N GLN A 161 -1.35 8.91 -6.13
CA GLN A 161 -2.14 9.87 -5.35
C GLN A 161 -2.46 9.34 -3.94
N LEU A 162 -2.86 8.07 -3.84
CA LEU A 162 -3.17 7.39 -2.60
C LEU A 162 -1.96 7.32 -1.67
N TYR A 163 -0.78 7.01 -2.22
CA TYR A 163 0.47 7.06 -1.46
C TYR A 163 0.83 8.47 -1.00
N ARG A 164 0.66 9.50 -1.83
CA ARG A 164 0.89 10.88 -1.38
C ARG A 164 -0.03 11.26 -0.23
N LEU A 165 -1.29 10.82 -0.25
CA LEU A 165 -2.20 11.02 0.88
C LEU A 165 -1.78 10.21 2.11
N PHE A 166 -1.36 8.95 1.94
CA PHE A 166 -0.81 8.13 3.02
C PHE A 166 0.36 8.84 3.70
N ASP A 167 1.32 9.32 2.91
CA ASP A 167 2.54 9.96 3.37
C ASP A 167 2.26 11.28 4.11
N ALA A 168 1.34 12.10 3.59
CA ALA A 168 0.87 13.31 4.25
C ALA A 168 0.13 12.99 5.56
N SER A 169 -0.69 11.94 5.56
CA SER A 169 -1.43 11.50 6.76
C SER A 169 -0.46 11.01 7.83
N LEU A 170 0.56 10.24 7.45
CA LEU A 170 1.62 9.77 8.35
C LEU A 170 2.37 10.94 9.00
N ASN A 171 2.73 11.96 8.21
CA ASN A 171 3.33 13.19 8.75
C ASN A 171 2.42 13.85 9.78
N ALA A 172 1.17 14.11 9.40
CA ALA A 172 0.21 14.79 10.26
C ALA A 172 0.02 14.04 11.60
N THR A 173 -0.08 12.71 11.57
CA THR A 173 -0.23 11.91 12.79
C THR A 173 1.06 11.87 13.63
N MET A 174 2.24 11.77 13.00
CA MET A 174 3.51 11.79 13.73
C MET A 174 3.79 13.11 14.46
N PHE A 175 3.37 14.24 13.90
CA PHE A 175 3.50 15.55 14.53
C PHE A 175 2.32 15.92 15.44
N GLY A 176 1.35 15.01 15.61
CA GLY A 176 0.19 15.23 16.47
C GLY A 176 -0.81 16.27 15.93
N GLU A 177 -0.79 16.54 14.62
CA GLU A 177 -1.78 17.39 13.95
C GLU A 177 -3.14 16.70 13.84
N VAL A 178 -3.13 15.36 13.75
CA VAL A 178 -4.31 14.49 13.65
C VAL A 178 -4.11 13.27 14.53
N ASP A 179 -5.17 12.83 15.22
CA ASP A 179 -5.16 11.59 16.01
C ASP A 179 -5.65 10.41 15.15
N ALA A 180 -4.83 9.36 15.05
CA ALA A 180 -5.16 8.13 14.32
C ALA A 180 -6.06 7.18 15.12
N ALA A 181 -6.26 7.40 16.43
CA ALA A 181 -7.13 6.58 17.27
C ALA A 181 -8.60 7.06 17.33
N SER A 182 -8.96 8.08 16.53
CA SER A 182 -10.28 8.73 16.52
C SER A 182 -11.35 8.00 15.69
#